data_AF-A0A0N0HIB0-F1
#
_entry.id   AF-A0A0N0HIB0-F1
#
_cell.length_a   1.000
_cell.length_b   1.000
_cell.length_c   1.000
_cell.angle_alpha   90.00
_cell.angle_beta   90.00
_cell.angle_gamma   90.00
#
_symmetry.space_group_name_H-M   'P 1'
#
loop_
_entity.id
_entity.type
_entity.pdbx_description
1 polymer ?
#
loop_
_entity_poly.entity_id
_entity_poly.type
_entity_poly.pdbx_seq_one_letter_code
_entity_poly.pdbx_strand_id
1 'polypeptide(L)'
;MLDHRDIRHPDLGPVRVYLVRRAPYPLPAGCVAAVTGSGRALDPIEVDANWSMEDPLRFAAPATDSTGNTFLVYNPGRYDGVLVLVPTADGFADIGWRSADDHYSGGRFAFYYARPVGPGKDGEYTIVHSIKGCDPSCAEGATAKVTLRWDGHDYLPTG
;
A
#
# COMPACT_ATOMS: atom_id res chain seq x y z
N MET A 1 14.21 -9.01 -7.55
CA MET A 1 12.79 -8.78 -7.89
C MET A 1 11.96 -9.77 -7.09
N LEU A 2 10.86 -9.32 -6.48
CA LEU A 2 9.96 -10.12 -5.65
C LEU A 2 8.76 -10.65 -6.44
N ASP A 3 8.00 -9.75 -7.07
CA ASP A 3 6.83 -10.09 -7.90
C ASP A 3 6.63 -8.99 -8.96
N HIS A 4 5.76 -9.24 -9.95
CA HIS A 4 5.21 -8.22 -10.83
C HIS A 4 3.76 -8.52 -11.22
N ARG A 5 3.02 -7.48 -11.57
CA ARG A 5 1.68 -7.59 -12.15
C ARG A 5 1.52 -6.62 -13.32
N ASP A 6 0.88 -7.12 -14.36
CA ASP A 6 0.35 -6.27 -15.42
C ASP A 6 -1.05 -5.82 -15.00
N ILE A 7 -1.22 -4.50 -14.91
CA ILE A 7 -2.49 -3.86 -14.57
C ILE A 7 -2.94 -2.97 -15.72
N ARG A 8 -4.24 -2.66 -15.75
CA ARG A 8 -4.81 -1.72 -16.71
C ARG A 8 -5.00 -0.37 -16.03
N HIS A 9 -4.11 0.56 -16.32
CA HIS A 9 -4.22 1.95 -15.89
C HIS A 9 -5.27 2.68 -16.75
N PRO A 10 -6.18 3.48 -16.17
CA PRO A 10 -7.23 4.18 -16.91
C PRO A 10 -6.66 5.12 -18.00
N ASP A 11 -5.67 5.95 -17.67
CA ASP A 11 -5.09 6.91 -18.62
C ASP A 11 -3.89 6.38 -19.42
N LEU A 12 -3.00 5.62 -18.78
CA LEU A 12 -1.75 5.15 -19.38
C LEU A 12 -1.87 3.80 -20.11
N GLY A 13 -3.03 3.13 -20.03
CA GLY A 13 -3.23 1.81 -20.61
C GLY A 13 -2.47 0.71 -19.85
N PRO A 14 -1.85 -0.27 -20.53
CA PRO A 14 -1.09 -1.31 -19.85
C PRO A 14 0.08 -0.73 -19.05
N VAL A 15 0.17 -1.09 -17.77
CA VAL A 15 1.28 -0.74 -16.88
C VAL A 15 1.73 -2.01 -16.17
N ARG A 16 3.05 -2.24 -16.13
CA ARG A 16 3.64 -3.32 -15.34
C ARG A 16 4.18 -2.74 -14.05
N VAL A 17 3.66 -3.24 -12.92
CA VAL A 17 4.12 -2.88 -11.57
C VAL A 17 5.05 -3.98 -11.07
N TYR A 18 6.22 -3.59 -10.59
CA TYR A 18 7.26 -4.46 -10.08
C TYR A 18 7.44 -4.23 -8.58
N LEU A 19 7.57 -5.32 -7.83
CA LEU A 19 7.98 -5.32 -6.44
C LEU A 19 9.44 -5.72 -6.39
N VAL A 20 10.29 -4.84 -5.86
CA VAL A 20 11.73 -5.02 -5.86
C VAL A 20 12.21 -5.00 -4.42
N ARG A 21 12.95 -6.03 -4.02
CA ARG A 21 13.76 -6.01 -2.80
C ARG A 21 15.17 -5.54 -3.13
N ARG A 22 15.68 -4.60 -2.35
CA ARG A 22 17.06 -4.11 -2.41
C ARG A 22 17.83 -4.64 -1.20
N ALA A 23 19.17 -4.63 -1.28
CA ALA A 23 20.00 -4.96 -0.13
C ALA A 23 19.68 -3.98 1.02
N PRO A 24 19.39 -4.47 2.23
CA PRO A 24 19.12 -3.58 3.36
C PRO A 24 20.40 -2.83 3.71
N TYR A 25 20.29 -1.51 3.90
CA TYR A 25 21.33 -0.54 4.28
C TYR A 25 21.98 0.24 3.11
N PRO A 26 22.04 1.59 3.17
CA PRO A 26 21.37 2.49 4.15
C PRO A 26 19.91 2.83 3.76
N LEU A 27 19.39 2.23 2.69
CA LEU A 27 18.10 2.57 2.09
C LEU A 27 16.97 1.63 2.51
N PRO A 28 15.70 2.05 2.30
CA PRO A 28 14.57 1.16 2.42
C PRO A 28 14.77 -0.10 1.59
N ALA A 29 14.46 -1.25 2.21
CA ALA A 29 14.77 -2.55 1.61
C ALA A 29 13.83 -2.94 0.46
N GLY A 30 12.83 -2.12 0.14
CA GLY A 30 11.82 -2.38 -0.87
C GLY A 30 11.54 -1.16 -1.78
N CYS A 31 11.09 -1.45 -3.00
CA CYS A 31 10.64 -0.44 -3.95
C CYS A 31 9.51 -1.00 -4.80
N VAL A 32 8.48 -0.18 -5.01
CA VAL A 32 7.44 -0.38 -6.02
C VAL A 32 7.81 0.48 -7.23
N ALA A 33 8.07 -0.16 -8.36
CA ALA A 33 8.39 0.52 -9.61
C ALA A 33 7.33 0.19 -10.66
N ALA A 34 7.00 1.16 -11.52
CA ALA A 34 6.02 0.93 -12.58
C ALA A 34 6.55 1.39 -13.94
N VAL A 35 6.26 0.62 -14.97
CA VAL A 35 6.66 0.91 -16.35
C VAL A 35 5.43 0.85 -17.25
N THR A 36 5.21 1.90 -18.05
CA THR A 36 4.11 1.97 -19.00
C THR A 36 4.33 1.03 -20.19
N GLY A 37 3.27 0.73 -20.95
CA GLY A 37 3.38 -0.05 -22.18
C GLY A 37 4.30 0.56 -23.25
N SER A 38 4.57 1.87 -23.17
CA SER A 38 5.54 2.57 -24.02
C SER A 38 7.00 2.45 -23.54
N GLY A 39 7.23 1.81 -22.38
CA GLY A 39 8.56 1.67 -21.77
C GLY A 39 8.98 2.84 -20.89
N ARG A 40 8.11 3.83 -20.64
CA ARG A 40 8.41 4.94 -19.71
C ARG A 40 8.35 4.44 -18.28
N ALA A 41 9.42 4.64 -17.51
CA ALA A 41 9.41 4.42 -16.08
C ALA A 41 8.65 5.56 -15.37
N LEU A 42 7.79 5.20 -14.42
CA LEU A 42 7.15 6.13 -13.50
C LEU A 42 8.01 6.30 -12.23
N ASP A 43 7.75 7.36 -11.48
CA ASP A 43 8.45 7.59 -10.21
C ASP A 43 8.24 6.41 -9.25
N PRO A 44 9.33 5.84 -8.71
CA PRO A 44 9.22 4.71 -7.80
C PRO A 44 8.73 5.14 -6.43
N ILE A 45 8.02 4.25 -5.76
CA ILE A 45 7.68 4.37 -4.35
C ILE A 45 8.67 3.52 -3.56
N GLU A 46 9.51 4.18 -2.77
CA GLU A 46 10.39 3.51 -1.81
C GLU A 46 9.57 3.03 -0.62
N VAL A 47 9.87 1.83 -0.12
CA VAL A 47 9.12 1.21 0.99
C VAL A 47 10.03 0.37 1.86
N ASP A 48 9.91 0.52 3.18
CA ASP A 48 10.56 -0.43 4.09
C ASP A 48 9.84 -1.77 4.05
N ALA A 49 10.61 -2.80 3.68
CA ALA A 49 10.15 -4.18 3.54
C ALA A 49 11.22 -5.14 4.09
N ASN A 50 11.65 -4.89 5.32
CA ASN A 50 12.85 -5.49 5.90
C ASN A 50 12.57 -6.53 7.01
N TRP A 51 11.36 -6.60 7.56
CA TRP A 51 11.13 -7.26 8.86
C TRP A 51 10.30 -8.55 8.84
N SER A 52 9.57 -8.86 7.75
CA SER A 52 8.86 -10.14 7.66
C SER A 52 9.81 -11.28 7.31
N MET A 53 9.66 -12.43 7.98
CA MET A 53 10.36 -13.67 7.62
C MET A 53 9.88 -14.23 6.26
N GLU A 54 8.67 -13.86 5.81
CA GLU A 54 8.11 -14.24 4.50
C GLU A 54 7.39 -13.05 3.85
N ASP A 55 7.74 -12.72 2.60
CA ASP A 55 7.08 -11.75 1.71
C ASP A 55 6.70 -10.38 2.34
N PRO A 56 7.71 -9.57 2.75
CA PRO A 56 7.50 -8.25 3.38
C PRO A 56 6.94 -7.19 2.42
N LEU A 57 6.81 -7.51 1.12
CA LEU A 57 6.18 -6.67 0.11
C LEU A 57 5.53 -7.58 -0.94
N ARG A 58 4.21 -7.50 -1.06
CA ARG A 58 3.41 -8.35 -1.97
C ARG A 58 2.16 -7.63 -2.47
N PHE A 59 1.62 -8.06 -3.59
CA PHE A 59 0.29 -7.62 -4.01
C PHE A 59 -0.80 -8.22 -3.11
N ALA A 60 -1.91 -7.51 -2.97
CA ALA A 60 -3.15 -8.16 -2.54
C ALA A 60 -3.61 -9.19 -3.59
N ALA A 61 -4.53 -10.07 -3.20
CA ALA A 61 -5.10 -11.08 -4.08
C ALA A 61 -6.63 -10.94 -4.10
N PRO A 62 -7.23 -10.46 -5.21
CA PRO A 62 -6.61 -9.88 -6.42
C PRO A 62 -5.81 -8.59 -6.17
N ALA A 63 -4.91 -8.23 -7.10
CA ALA A 63 -4.09 -7.03 -7.00
C ALA A 63 -4.90 -5.73 -7.20
N THR A 64 -6.00 -5.80 -7.94
CA THR A 64 -6.89 -4.67 -8.26
C THR A 64 -8.32 -5.02 -7.93
N ASP A 65 -9.14 -4.00 -7.70
CA ASP A 65 -10.58 -4.13 -7.48
C ASP A 65 -11.39 -3.35 -8.53
N SER A 66 -12.71 -3.22 -8.33
CA SER A 66 -13.60 -2.52 -9.26
C SER A 66 -13.35 -1.01 -9.35
N THR A 67 -12.63 -0.42 -8.39
CA THR A 67 -12.25 1.01 -8.41
C THR A 67 -11.11 1.30 -9.38
N GLY A 68 -10.38 0.27 -9.80
CA GLY A 68 -9.16 0.41 -10.61
C GLY A 68 -7.90 0.70 -9.79
N ASN A 69 -8.01 0.83 -8.47
CA ASN A 69 -6.87 0.95 -7.57
C ASN A 69 -6.09 -0.38 -7.50
N THR A 70 -4.77 -0.29 -7.29
CA THR A 70 -3.90 -1.46 -7.06
C THR A 70 -3.45 -1.52 -5.61
N PHE A 71 -3.57 -2.68 -4.97
CA PHE A 71 -3.32 -2.86 -3.54
C PHE A 71 -2.08 -3.70 -3.30
N LEU A 72 -1.25 -3.22 -2.39
CA LEU A 72 -0.07 -3.91 -1.90
C LEU A 72 -0.12 -4.03 -0.39
N VAL A 73 0.44 -5.11 0.12
CA VAL A 73 0.75 -5.28 1.53
C VAL A 73 2.26 -5.13 1.70
N TYR A 74 2.67 -4.27 2.62
CA TYR A 74 4.07 -4.07 3.00
C TYR A 74 4.24 -4.29 4.50
N ASN A 75 5.43 -4.70 4.94
CA ASN A 75 5.77 -4.84 6.34
C ASN A 75 7.12 -4.14 6.62
N PRO A 76 7.06 -2.88 7.11
CA PRO A 76 8.26 -2.12 7.46
C PRO A 76 8.82 -2.53 8.82
N GLY A 77 8.08 -3.34 9.59
CA GLY A 77 8.40 -3.70 10.96
C GLY A 77 7.14 -3.96 11.77
N ARG A 78 7.15 -5.04 12.56
CA ARG A 78 6.13 -5.44 13.56
C ARG A 78 4.71 -5.74 13.05
N TYR A 79 4.15 -4.93 12.16
CA TYR A 79 2.79 -5.04 11.63
C TYR A 79 2.78 -4.81 10.12
N ASP A 80 1.86 -5.48 9.43
CA ASP A 80 1.56 -5.22 8.02
C ASP A 80 0.90 -3.85 7.86
N GLY A 81 1.14 -3.23 6.71
CA GLY A 81 0.45 -2.05 6.22
C GLY A 81 -0.08 -2.26 4.80
N VAL A 82 -0.95 -1.36 4.36
CA VAL A 82 -1.55 -1.35 3.02
C VAL A 82 -1.06 -0.15 2.26
N LEU A 83 -0.54 -0.36 1.06
CA LEU A 83 -0.22 0.69 0.11
C LEU A 83 -1.19 0.59 -1.07
N VAL A 84 -1.83 1.71 -1.42
CA VAL A 84 -2.79 1.78 -2.53
C VAL A 84 -2.23 2.67 -3.64
N LEU A 85 -2.04 2.10 -4.82
CA LEU A 85 -1.71 2.86 -6.02
C LEU A 85 -3.01 3.35 -6.65
N VAL A 86 -3.32 4.62 -6.40
CA VAL A 86 -4.47 5.31 -6.99
C VAL A 86 -4.04 5.91 -8.33
N PRO A 87 -4.65 5.52 -9.46
CA PRO A 87 -4.30 6.05 -10.77
C PRO A 87 -4.49 7.57 -10.89
N THR A 88 -3.61 8.21 -11.66
CA THR A 88 -3.68 9.62 -12.07
C THR A 88 -3.26 9.73 -13.53
N ALA A 89 -3.57 10.86 -14.19
CA ALA A 89 -3.25 11.04 -15.61
C ALA A 89 -1.78 10.72 -15.98
N ASP A 90 -0.84 10.97 -15.07
CA ASP A 90 0.59 10.83 -15.33
C ASP A 90 1.25 9.60 -14.68
N GLY A 91 0.52 8.87 -13.82
CA GLY A 91 1.06 7.76 -13.02
C GLY A 91 0.18 7.46 -11.81
N PHE A 92 0.75 7.40 -10.61
CA PHE A 92 -0.02 7.18 -9.38
C PHE A 92 0.02 8.39 -8.46
N ALA A 93 -1.02 8.54 -7.64
CA ALA A 93 -1.13 9.65 -6.71
C ALA A 93 -0.01 9.61 -5.65
N ASP A 94 0.44 10.80 -5.23
CA ASP A 94 1.39 10.94 -4.12
C ASP A 94 0.77 10.36 -2.84
N ILE A 95 1.45 9.38 -2.27
CA ILE A 95 1.03 8.68 -1.05
C ILE A 95 1.36 9.48 0.21
N GLY A 96 2.10 10.58 0.09
CA GLY A 96 2.40 11.51 1.18
C GLY A 96 3.62 11.14 2.03
N TRP A 97 4.40 10.13 1.63
CA TRP A 97 5.67 9.80 2.29
C TRP A 97 6.77 10.79 1.91
N ARG A 98 7.51 11.26 2.91
CA ARG A 98 8.61 12.22 2.80
C ARG A 98 9.90 11.69 3.44
N SER A 99 9.79 10.72 4.34
CA SER A 99 10.89 10.10 5.09
C SER A 99 10.60 8.63 5.38
N ALA A 100 11.62 7.87 5.78
CA ALA A 100 11.47 6.46 6.16
C ALA A 100 10.56 6.26 7.39
N ASP A 101 10.47 7.26 8.27
CA ASP A 101 9.58 7.21 9.44
C ASP A 101 8.10 7.13 9.02
N ASP A 102 7.76 7.68 7.85
CA ASP A 102 6.38 7.67 7.33
C ASP A 102 5.89 6.25 6.98
N HIS A 103 6.82 5.30 6.80
CA HIS A 103 6.48 3.89 6.61
C HIS A 103 5.80 3.30 7.87
N TYR A 104 6.04 3.87 9.06
CA TYR A 104 5.48 3.42 10.33
C TYR A 104 4.31 4.28 10.83
N SER A 105 4.08 5.47 10.26
CA SER A 105 2.92 6.31 10.58
C SER A 105 1.83 6.27 9.51
N GLY A 106 2.18 5.88 8.27
CA GLY A 106 1.31 5.96 7.11
C GLY A 106 1.39 7.31 6.40
N GLY A 107 0.56 7.45 5.37
CA GLY A 107 0.38 8.60 4.51
C GLY A 107 -1.04 8.60 3.92
N ARG A 108 -1.30 9.39 2.88
CA ARG A 108 -2.64 9.53 2.28
C ARG A 108 -3.21 8.20 1.75
N PHE A 109 -2.38 7.42 1.05
CA PHE A 109 -2.74 6.12 0.48
C PHE A 109 -1.86 4.98 0.99
N ALA A 110 -1.24 5.20 2.14
CA ALA A 110 -0.40 4.24 2.83
C ALA A 110 -0.84 4.13 4.28
N PHE A 111 -1.29 2.95 4.70
CA PHE A 111 -1.88 2.73 6.01
C PHE A 111 -1.01 1.74 6.77
N TYR A 112 -0.35 2.18 7.84
CA TYR A 112 0.39 1.27 8.71
C TYR A 112 -0.57 0.56 9.69
N TYR A 113 -0.17 -0.62 10.18
CA TYR A 113 -1.00 -1.47 11.03
C TYR A 113 -2.41 -1.72 10.46
N ALA A 114 -2.45 -2.01 9.16
CA ALA A 114 -3.66 -2.13 8.39
C ALA A 114 -3.62 -3.37 7.49
N ARG A 115 -4.80 -3.83 7.06
CA ARG A 115 -4.94 -4.93 6.11
C ARG A 115 -6.06 -4.66 5.11
N PRO A 116 -5.92 -5.07 3.85
CA PRO A 116 -7.01 -5.02 2.90
C PRO A 116 -8.01 -6.15 3.21
N VAL A 117 -9.30 -5.88 3.06
CA VAL A 117 -10.39 -6.85 3.22
C VAL A 117 -11.31 -6.77 2.02
N GLY A 118 -11.38 -7.87 1.27
CA GLY A 118 -12.18 -7.96 0.05
C GLY A 118 -11.38 -8.49 -1.16
N PRO A 119 -11.78 -8.13 -2.39
CA PRO A 119 -12.90 -7.24 -2.69
C PRO A 119 -14.24 -7.83 -2.20
N GLY A 120 -15.14 -6.98 -1.73
CA GLY A 120 -16.45 -7.38 -1.21
C GLY A 120 -17.45 -7.74 -2.32
N LYS A 121 -18.74 -7.84 -1.97
CA LYS A 121 -19.82 -8.04 -2.97
C LYS A 121 -19.99 -6.85 -3.92
N ASP A 122 -19.58 -5.68 -3.47
CA ASP A 122 -19.45 -4.43 -4.23
C ASP A 122 -18.24 -4.43 -5.19
N GLY A 123 -17.37 -5.44 -5.09
CA GLY A 123 -16.17 -5.55 -5.91
C GLY A 123 -15.05 -4.62 -5.45
N GLU A 124 -15.17 -3.97 -4.29
CA GLU A 124 -14.19 -3.02 -3.75
C GLU A 124 -13.47 -3.58 -2.52
N TYR A 125 -12.20 -3.25 -2.36
CA TYR A 125 -11.49 -3.46 -1.10
C TYR A 125 -11.90 -2.42 -0.06
N THR A 126 -12.05 -2.90 1.17
CA THR A 126 -12.03 -2.04 2.37
C THR A 126 -10.66 -2.16 3.05
N ILE A 127 -10.27 -1.14 3.80
CA ILE A 127 -9.03 -1.17 4.59
C ILE A 127 -9.39 -1.20 6.06
N VAL A 128 -9.01 -2.26 6.76
CA VAL A 128 -9.18 -2.32 8.22
C VAL A 128 -7.90 -1.83 8.86
N HIS A 129 -7.95 -0.62 9.42
CA HIS A 129 -6.86 0.05 10.10
C HIS A 129 -6.98 -0.18 11.62
N SER A 130 -5.90 -0.65 12.25
CA SER A 130 -5.85 -0.86 13.69
C SER A 130 -5.20 0.34 14.38
N ILE A 131 -5.93 0.98 15.29
CA ILE A 131 -5.45 2.13 16.07
C ILE A 131 -5.16 1.64 17.48
N LYS A 132 -3.90 1.73 17.90
CA LYS A 132 -3.49 1.32 19.23
C LYS A 132 -3.73 2.45 20.22
N GLY A 133 -4.66 2.26 21.15
CA GLY A 133 -4.77 3.12 22.32
C GLY A 133 -3.55 2.93 23.23
N CYS A 134 -3.03 4.02 23.78
CA CYS A 134 -1.86 4.01 24.66
C CYS A 134 -2.19 4.35 26.13
N ASP A 135 -3.44 4.11 26.54
CA ASP A 135 -3.90 4.32 27.91
C ASP A 135 -4.25 2.96 28.55
N PRO A 136 -3.59 2.52 29.64
CA PRO A 136 -2.53 3.23 30.39
C PRO A 136 -1.14 3.15 29.76
N SER A 137 -0.92 2.25 28.79
CA SER A 137 0.32 2.15 28.04
C SER A 137 0.08 1.66 26.62
N CYS A 138 0.99 1.93 25.69
CA CYS A 138 0.90 1.36 24.35
C CYS A 138 1.06 -0.17 24.34
N ALA A 139 1.48 -0.83 25.42
CA ALA A 139 1.54 -2.30 25.47
C ALA A 139 0.19 -2.92 25.87
N GLU A 140 -0.56 -2.22 26.72
CA GLU A 140 -1.75 -2.73 27.42
C GLU A 140 -3.05 -2.07 26.94
N GLY A 141 -2.96 -0.93 26.26
CA GLY A 141 -4.12 -0.18 25.79
C GLY A 141 -4.89 -0.90 24.68
N ALA A 142 -6.20 -0.64 24.64
CA ALA A 142 -7.11 -1.30 23.71
C ALA A 142 -6.75 -0.95 22.25
N THR A 143 -6.84 -1.94 21.36
CA THR A 143 -6.71 -1.70 19.91
C THR A 143 -8.10 -1.50 19.31
N ALA A 144 -8.38 -0.28 18.88
CA ALA A 144 -9.57 0.02 18.09
C ALA A 144 -9.34 -0.39 16.63
N LYS A 145 -10.42 -0.75 15.93
CA LYS A 145 -10.37 -1.03 14.49
C LYS A 145 -11.32 -0.08 13.78
N VAL A 146 -10.82 0.55 12.72
CA VAL A 146 -11.59 1.43 11.86
C VAL A 146 -11.60 0.84 10.47
N THR A 147 -12.79 0.72 9.88
CA THR A 147 -12.94 0.30 8.49
C THR A 147 -12.98 1.54 7.61
N LEU A 148 -12.06 1.62 6.65
CA LEU A 148 -12.01 2.66 5.66
C LEU A 148 -12.61 2.15 4.33
N ARG A 149 -13.44 2.98 3.70
CA ARG A 149 -14.02 2.72 2.38
C ARG A 149 -13.63 3.81 1.40
N TRP A 150 -13.52 3.42 0.14
CA TRP A 150 -13.30 4.34 -0.97
C TRP A 150 -14.55 5.19 -1.20
N ASP A 151 -14.39 6.51 -1.34
CA ASP A 151 -15.48 7.43 -1.67
C ASP A 151 -15.41 7.97 -3.10
N GLY A 152 -14.47 7.46 -3.90
CA GLY A 152 -14.13 7.99 -5.23
C GLY A 152 -12.82 8.79 -5.25
N HIS A 153 -12.32 9.23 -4.10
CA HIS A 153 -11.14 10.08 -3.98
C HIS A 153 -10.18 9.65 -2.86
N ASP A 154 -10.71 9.20 -1.72
CA ASP A 154 -9.95 8.83 -0.54
C ASP A 154 -10.56 7.61 0.19
N TYR A 155 -9.78 6.99 1.07
CA TYR A 155 -10.25 5.95 1.99
C TYR A 155 -10.62 6.57 3.33
N LEU A 156 -11.93 6.69 3.60
CA LEU A 156 -12.44 7.37 4.78
C LEU A 156 -13.15 6.40 5.74
N PRO A 157 -13.15 6.67 7.06
CA PRO A 157 -13.92 5.89 8.01
C PRO A 157 -15.40 5.84 7.66
N THR A 158 -15.99 4.66 7.66
CA THR A 158 -17.44 4.52 7.67
C THR A 158 -17.97 4.76 9.07
N GLY A 159 -18.88 5.72 9.22
CA GLY A 159 -19.65 5.93 10.45
C GLY A 159 -20.64 4.81 10.75
#